data_AF-A0AAN7TYD9-F1
#
_entry.id   AF-A0AAN7TYD9-F1
#
_cell.length_a   1.000
_cell.length_b   1.000
_cell.length_c   1.000
_cell.angle_alpha   90.00
_cell.angle_beta   90.00
_cell.angle_gamma   90.00
#
_symmetry.space_group_name_H-M   'P 1'
#
loop_
_entity.id
_entity.type
_entity.pdbx_description
1 polymer ?
#
loop_
_entity_poly.entity_id
_entity_poly.type
_entity_poly.pdbx_seq_one_letter_code
_entity_poly.pdbx_strand_id
1 'polypeptide(L)'
;MSKNEYLNNHDNCDENKDDLKNIKFEVCVDSLSSCIEAIKGGAGRLELCSSLFSGGLTPSYGLMKTLKEYIEVNNNNNNNKNNNNNPIIDVFVMIRPRSGDFLYNQDEITIMKHDIELVKQISKECPSFSGIVIGLLNSDGTIDKQNTEELVQLASPLSVTFHRAFDMSRNYIESFNTLKSINCDGGGKISRILTSGLESSVLEGIDTIKDLIKLSKPTHITILPGGGITQKNINKIIKKTKLQEYHISGRTISDSKMQFRNTSIFMGGSLRESEYSYGIVDKNKIQDFINKSNI
;
A
#
# COMPACT_ATOMS: atom_id res chain seq x y z
N MET A 1 20.39 -18.84 -62.01
CA MET A 1 19.90 -18.87 -60.62
C MET A 1 19.71 -17.42 -60.17
N SER A 2 18.45 -17.05 -59.89
CA SER A 2 17.92 -15.71 -59.56
C SER A 2 18.40 -15.22 -58.19
N LYS A 3 18.70 -13.93 -57.98
CA LYS A 3 17.80 -12.80 -57.65
C LYS A 3 16.80 -13.05 -56.50
N ASN A 4 17.09 -12.38 -55.38
CA ASN A 4 16.18 -11.94 -54.31
C ASN A 4 15.66 -12.96 -53.27
N GLU A 5 16.52 -13.34 -52.32
CA GLU A 5 16.12 -13.71 -50.95
C GLU A 5 16.03 -12.43 -50.09
N TYR A 6 14.93 -11.70 -50.21
CA TYR A 6 14.49 -10.70 -49.24
C TYR A 6 12.99 -10.79 -49.20
N LEU A 7 12.44 -11.35 -48.12
CA LEU A 7 11.10 -11.22 -47.56
C LEU A 7 10.75 -12.52 -46.85
N ASN A 8 10.93 -12.54 -45.52
CA ASN A 8 10.05 -13.20 -44.54
C ASN A 8 10.69 -13.09 -43.14
N ASN A 9 10.74 -11.87 -42.61
CA ASN A 9 10.77 -11.69 -41.16
C ASN A 9 9.31 -11.69 -40.69
N HIS A 10 8.83 -12.85 -40.26
CA HIS A 10 7.63 -12.92 -39.44
C HIS A 10 8.02 -12.51 -38.01
N ASP A 11 7.40 -11.44 -37.54
CA ASP A 11 7.38 -11.00 -36.16
C ASP A 11 6.91 -12.15 -35.24
N ASN A 12 7.87 -12.84 -34.61
CA ASN A 12 7.58 -13.68 -33.44
C ASN A 12 7.50 -12.79 -32.20
N CYS A 13 6.36 -12.12 -32.04
CA CYS A 13 5.94 -11.53 -30.77
C CYS A 13 5.29 -12.60 -29.88
N ASP A 14 6.05 -13.62 -29.49
CA ASP A 14 5.71 -14.47 -28.34
C ASP A 14 6.36 -13.87 -27.09
N GLU A 15 5.86 -12.71 -26.64
CA GLU A 15 6.20 -12.19 -25.30
C GLU A 15 5.46 -13.02 -24.24
N ASN A 16 6.22 -13.90 -23.57
CA ASN A 16 5.99 -14.58 -22.29
C ASN A 16 4.64 -14.32 -21.60
N LYS A 17 3.68 -15.22 -21.81
CA LYS A 17 2.42 -15.29 -21.02
C LYS A 17 2.63 -15.72 -19.56
N ASP A 18 3.81 -16.21 -19.19
CA ASP A 18 4.06 -16.75 -17.84
C ASP A 18 4.46 -15.70 -16.79
N ASP A 19 4.85 -14.48 -17.18
CA ASP A 19 5.24 -13.41 -16.23
C ASP A 19 4.05 -12.74 -15.51
N LEU A 20 2.80 -13.01 -15.92
CA LEU A 20 1.59 -12.38 -15.38
C LEU A 20 0.92 -13.18 -14.23
N LYS A 21 1.42 -14.37 -13.90
CA LYS A 21 0.69 -15.35 -13.08
C LYS A 21 0.70 -15.12 -11.55
N ASN A 22 1.22 -14.00 -11.04
CA ASN A 22 1.22 -13.75 -9.58
C ASN A 22 1.34 -12.27 -9.20
N ILE A 23 0.44 -11.43 -9.72
CA ILE A 23 0.38 -10.01 -9.32
C ILE A 23 -0.09 -9.92 -7.87
N LYS A 24 0.75 -9.37 -6.99
CA LYS A 24 0.40 -9.17 -5.58
C LYS A 24 -0.43 -7.90 -5.43
N PHE A 25 -1.22 -7.84 -4.38
CA PHE A 25 -1.92 -6.61 -4.04
C PHE A 25 -1.98 -6.41 -2.53
N GLU A 26 -2.15 -5.14 -2.17
CA GLU A 26 -2.30 -4.66 -0.81
C GLU A 26 -3.67 -4.01 -0.64
N VAL A 27 -4.28 -4.25 0.52
CA VAL A 27 -5.57 -3.64 0.88
C VAL A 27 -5.38 -2.67 2.04
N CYS A 28 -5.77 -1.42 1.85
CA CYS A 28 -5.82 -0.41 2.90
C CYS A 28 -6.99 -0.67 3.85
N VAL A 29 -6.73 -0.76 5.15
CA VAL A 29 -7.71 -1.13 6.18
C VAL A 29 -7.58 -0.25 7.43
N ASP A 30 -8.71 0.03 8.09
CA ASP A 30 -8.79 0.94 9.25
C ASP A 30 -9.52 0.37 10.47
N SER A 31 -9.87 -0.91 10.42
CA SER A 31 -10.53 -1.60 11.52
C SER A 31 -10.23 -3.10 11.46
N LEU A 32 -10.34 -3.78 12.60
CA LEU A 32 -10.17 -5.23 12.66
C LEU A 32 -11.15 -5.94 11.73
N SER A 33 -12.41 -5.49 11.65
CA SER A 33 -13.41 -6.06 10.74
C SER A 33 -12.97 -5.95 9.28
N SER A 34 -12.44 -4.80 8.87
CA SER A 34 -11.87 -4.63 7.53
C SER A 34 -10.67 -5.55 7.29
N CYS A 35 -9.76 -5.70 8.26
CA CYS A 35 -8.63 -6.63 8.17
C CYS A 35 -9.11 -8.08 7.93
N ILE A 36 -10.09 -8.52 8.71
CA ILE A 36 -10.65 -9.88 8.63
C ILE A 36 -11.30 -10.11 7.26
N GLU A 37 -12.11 -9.16 6.77
CA GLU A 37 -12.77 -9.30 5.47
C GLU A 37 -11.78 -9.22 4.31
N ALA A 38 -10.72 -8.42 4.40
CA ALA A 38 -9.63 -8.41 3.43
C ALA A 38 -8.89 -9.76 3.38
N ILE A 39 -8.54 -10.32 4.54
CA ILE A 39 -7.88 -11.64 4.64
C ILE A 39 -8.78 -12.75 4.06
N LYS A 40 -10.06 -12.79 4.45
CA LYS A 40 -11.04 -13.76 3.89
C LYS A 40 -11.23 -13.58 2.39
N GLY A 41 -11.09 -12.35 1.90
CA GLY A 41 -11.13 -12.01 0.48
C GLY A 41 -9.91 -12.49 -0.30
N GLY A 42 -8.82 -12.89 0.38
CA GLY A 42 -7.58 -13.37 -0.23
C GLY A 42 -6.48 -12.31 -0.33
N ALA A 43 -6.57 -11.21 0.45
CA ALA A 43 -5.47 -10.24 0.52
C ALA A 43 -4.19 -10.90 1.03
N GLY A 44 -3.08 -10.70 0.32
CA GLY A 44 -1.75 -11.14 0.75
C GLY A 44 -1.00 -10.11 1.59
N ARG A 45 -1.46 -8.86 1.58
CA ARG A 45 -0.89 -7.77 2.39
C ARG A 45 -1.96 -6.76 2.80
N LEU A 46 -1.85 -6.25 4.01
CA LEU A 46 -2.66 -5.16 4.56
C LEU A 46 -1.79 -3.92 4.77
N GLU A 47 -2.29 -2.76 4.37
CA GLU A 47 -1.81 -1.47 4.89
C GLU A 47 -2.76 -1.05 6.02
N LEU A 48 -2.28 -1.14 7.27
CA LEU A 48 -3.04 -0.83 8.47
C LEU A 48 -2.94 0.67 8.79
N CYS A 49 -4.08 1.34 8.73
CA CYS A 49 -4.24 2.78 8.93
C CYS A 49 -5.25 3.07 10.04
N SER A 50 -5.38 4.34 10.41
CA SER A 50 -6.62 4.93 10.92
C SER A 50 -7.09 6.03 9.97
N SER A 51 -8.33 6.53 10.16
CA SER A 51 -8.85 7.72 9.46
C SER A 51 -8.58 7.73 7.94
N LEU A 52 -9.07 6.70 7.21
CA LEU A 52 -8.89 6.64 5.74
C LEU A 52 -9.51 7.83 5.01
N PHE A 53 -10.54 8.44 5.60
CA PHE A 53 -11.12 9.68 5.09
C PHE A 53 -10.08 10.81 5.01
N SER A 54 -9.13 10.85 5.94
CA SER A 54 -8.00 11.79 5.95
C SER A 54 -6.80 11.32 5.12
N GLY A 55 -6.97 10.27 4.31
CA GLY A 55 -5.91 9.65 3.52
C GLY A 55 -5.04 8.64 4.28
N GLY A 56 -5.46 8.22 5.48
CA GLY A 56 -4.71 7.27 6.31
C GLY A 56 -3.78 7.98 7.30
N LEU A 57 -3.90 7.64 8.58
CA LEU A 57 -3.06 8.10 9.70
C LEU A 57 -2.51 6.87 10.45
N THR A 58 -1.59 7.09 11.39
CA THR A 58 -1.11 6.01 12.27
C THR A 58 -2.29 5.32 12.97
N PRO A 59 -2.42 3.98 12.94
CA PRO A 59 -3.44 3.26 13.68
C PRO A 59 -3.16 3.29 15.19
N SER A 60 -4.20 3.13 16.00
CA SER A 60 -4.01 3.02 17.45
C SER A 60 -3.26 1.74 17.81
N TYR A 61 -2.49 1.78 18.89
CA TYR A 61 -1.84 0.59 19.45
C TYR A 61 -2.84 -0.53 19.77
N GLY A 62 -4.05 -0.17 20.23
CA GLY A 62 -5.12 -1.12 20.47
C GLY A 62 -5.51 -1.91 19.22
N LEU A 63 -5.67 -1.23 18.07
CA LEU A 63 -5.98 -1.91 16.80
C LEU A 63 -4.83 -2.84 16.37
N MET A 64 -3.58 -2.40 16.47
CA MET A 64 -2.41 -3.23 16.14
C MET A 64 -2.35 -4.48 17.02
N LYS A 65 -2.51 -4.32 18.34
CA LYS A 65 -2.48 -5.43 19.29
C LYS A 65 -3.61 -6.44 19.06
N THR A 66 -4.83 -5.97 18.84
CA THR A 66 -5.96 -6.88 18.57
C THR A 66 -5.81 -7.61 17.23
N LEU A 67 -5.25 -6.97 16.20
CA LEU A 67 -4.95 -7.64 14.93
C LEU A 67 -3.87 -8.72 15.11
N LYS A 68 -2.82 -8.43 15.88
CA LYS A 68 -1.80 -9.43 16.26
C LYS A 68 -2.45 -10.65 16.91
N GLU A 69 -3.27 -10.45 17.95
CA GLU A 69 -3.95 -11.54 18.67
C GLU A 69 -4.85 -12.37 17.73
N TYR A 70 -5.56 -11.70 16.81
CA TYR A 70 -6.35 -12.37 15.77
C TYR A 70 -5.47 -13.26 14.87
N ILE A 71 -4.33 -12.76 14.38
CA ILE A 71 -3.41 -13.51 13.52
C ILE A 71 -2.84 -14.73 14.27
N GLU A 72 -2.42 -14.56 15.52
CA GLU A 72 -1.87 -15.64 16.36
C GLU A 72 -2.89 -16.78 16.57
N VAL A 73 -4.14 -16.45 16.92
CA VAL A 73 -5.21 -17.44 17.12
C VAL A 73 -5.49 -18.19 15.81
N ASN A 74 -5.54 -17.49 14.68
CA ASN A 74 -5.80 -18.12 13.38
C ASN A 74 -4.63 -18.99 12.92
N ASN A 75 -3.39 -18.64 13.22
CA ASN A 75 -2.23 -19.49 12.92
C ASN A 75 -2.21 -20.75 13.79
N ASN A 76 -2.47 -20.62 15.10
CA ASN A 76 -2.43 -21.74 16.05
C ASN A 76 -3.55 -22.77 15.83
N ASN A 77 -4.76 -22.32 15.48
CA ASN A 77 -5.90 -23.20 15.24
C ASN A 77 -5.76 -24.09 13.98
N ASN A 78 -4.77 -23.81 13.13
CA ASN A 78 -4.54 -24.54 11.88
C ASN A 78 -3.46 -25.63 11.98
N ASN A 79 -2.82 -25.81 13.14
CA ASN A 79 -1.90 -26.92 13.41
C ASN A 79 -2.57 -28.32 13.42
N ASN A 80 -3.88 -28.41 13.21
CA ASN A 80 -4.67 -29.65 13.11
C ASN A 80 -5.23 -29.95 11.70
N LYS A 81 -4.77 -29.28 10.63
CA LYS A 81 -5.14 -29.62 9.25
C LYS A 81 -3.90 -29.76 8.40
N ASN A 82 -3.78 -30.91 7.71
CA ASN A 82 -2.75 -31.30 6.74
C ASN A 82 -2.64 -30.38 5.48
N ASN A 83 -2.86 -29.07 5.62
CA ASN A 83 -2.84 -28.11 4.53
C ASN A 83 -1.82 -27.00 4.84
N ASN A 84 -0.61 -27.14 4.28
CA ASN A 84 0.48 -26.14 4.28
C ASN A 84 0.15 -24.85 3.48
N ASN A 85 -1.13 -24.50 3.31
CA ASN A 85 -1.60 -23.49 2.36
C ASN A 85 -2.26 -22.27 3.03
N ASN A 86 -1.97 -21.99 4.30
CA ASN A 86 -2.41 -20.72 4.87
C ASN A 86 -1.53 -19.59 4.32
N PRO A 87 -2.11 -18.58 3.65
CA PRO A 87 -1.33 -17.45 3.17
C PRO A 87 -0.77 -16.68 4.35
N ILE A 88 0.55 -16.49 4.36
CA ILE A 88 1.22 -15.55 5.25
C ILE A 88 0.68 -14.17 4.89
N ILE A 89 0.02 -13.50 5.86
CA ILE A 89 -0.41 -12.13 5.70
C ILE A 89 0.69 -11.19 6.17
N ASP A 90 1.10 -10.28 5.28
CA ASP A 90 1.95 -9.14 5.63
C ASP A 90 1.08 -7.96 6.10
N VAL A 91 1.52 -7.28 7.16
CA VAL A 91 0.88 -6.10 7.73
C VAL A 91 1.90 -4.96 7.73
N PHE A 92 1.59 -3.92 6.98
CA PHE A 92 2.37 -2.70 6.89
C PHE A 92 1.63 -1.59 7.63
N VAL A 93 2.28 -1.00 8.63
CA VAL A 93 1.64 -0.02 9.50
C VAL A 93 1.90 1.39 8.98
N MET A 94 0.84 2.18 8.77
CA MET A 94 0.97 3.60 8.46
C MET A 94 1.62 4.34 9.63
N ILE A 95 2.60 5.18 9.34
CA ILE A 95 3.25 6.08 10.30
C ILE A 95 3.06 7.49 9.74
N ARG A 96 1.96 8.13 10.15
CA ARG A 96 1.55 9.46 9.73
C ARG A 96 0.77 10.13 10.85
N PRO A 97 1.36 11.10 11.57
CA PRO A 97 0.82 11.60 12.84
C PRO A 97 -0.41 12.50 12.66
N ARG A 98 -0.59 13.13 11.50
CA ARG A 98 -1.71 14.02 11.20
C ARG A 98 -2.08 14.05 9.71
N SER A 99 -3.25 14.61 9.42
CA SER A 99 -3.70 14.88 8.05
C SER A 99 -3.01 16.13 7.47
N GLY A 100 -3.27 16.41 6.19
CA GLY A 100 -2.66 17.53 5.47
C GLY A 100 -1.35 17.17 4.80
N ASP A 101 -0.41 18.12 4.80
CA ASP A 101 0.91 18.00 4.17
C ASP A 101 1.81 16.95 4.85
N PHE A 102 3.02 16.83 4.31
CA PHE A 102 4.07 15.91 4.76
C PHE A 102 5.34 16.67 5.22
N LEU A 103 5.19 17.95 5.55
CA LEU A 103 6.24 18.79 6.11
C LEU A 103 6.10 18.76 7.63
N TYR A 104 6.83 17.85 8.27
CA TYR A 104 6.70 17.62 9.70
C TYR A 104 7.67 18.47 10.52
N ASN A 105 7.21 18.95 11.67
CA ASN A 105 8.10 19.56 12.65
C ASN A 105 8.82 18.49 13.50
N GLN A 106 9.77 18.91 14.34
CA GLN A 106 10.58 17.98 15.12
C GLN A 106 9.77 17.14 16.14
N ASP A 107 8.71 17.70 16.71
CA ASP A 107 7.84 16.98 17.65
C ASP A 107 7.06 15.88 16.92
N GLU A 108 6.56 16.18 15.72
CA GLU A 108 5.88 15.22 14.85
C GLU A 108 6.82 14.09 14.41
N ILE A 109 8.06 14.40 14.04
CA ILE A 109 9.09 13.39 13.77
C ILE A 109 9.36 12.51 15.00
N THR A 110 9.38 13.10 16.20
CA THR A 110 9.57 12.36 17.46
C THR A 110 8.40 11.42 17.73
N ILE A 111 7.16 11.84 17.47
CA ILE A 111 5.97 10.99 17.55
C ILE A 111 6.10 9.81 16.58
N MET A 112 6.48 10.06 15.33
CA MET A 112 6.68 9.01 14.33
C MET A 112 7.74 7.98 14.77
N LYS A 113 8.81 8.42 15.44
CA LYS A 113 9.83 7.50 16.00
C LYS A 113 9.24 6.57 17.07
N HIS A 114 8.47 7.11 18.01
CA HIS A 114 7.80 6.30 19.03
C HIS A 114 6.82 5.29 18.40
N ASP A 115 6.06 5.71 17.38
CA ASP A 115 5.14 4.81 16.68
C ASP A 115 5.91 3.66 15.98
N ILE A 116 7.05 3.95 15.34
CA ILE A 116 7.90 2.92 14.72
C ILE A 116 8.44 1.93 15.76
N GLU A 117 8.84 2.41 16.94
CA GLU A 117 9.29 1.53 18.03
C GLU A 117 8.19 0.58 18.49
N LEU A 118 6.94 1.06 18.60
CA LEU A 118 5.79 0.21 18.93
C LEU A 118 5.56 -0.86 17.85
N VAL A 119 5.64 -0.49 16.58
CA VAL A 119 5.52 -1.48 15.48
C VAL A 119 6.64 -2.53 15.57
N LYS A 120 7.87 -2.11 15.86
CA LYS A 120 9.01 -3.04 16.05
C LYS A 120 8.85 -3.95 17.27
N GLN A 121 8.23 -3.47 18.34
CA GLN A 121 7.92 -4.33 19.49
C GLN A 121 6.92 -5.41 19.08
N ILE A 122 5.85 -5.03 18.38
CA ILE A 122 4.85 -5.98 17.87
C ILE A 122 5.48 -6.96 16.88
N SER A 123 6.35 -6.51 15.97
CA SER A 123 6.95 -7.35 14.93
C SER A 123 7.84 -8.46 15.49
N LYS A 124 8.49 -8.23 16.63
CA LYS A 124 9.29 -9.25 17.33
C LYS A 124 8.44 -10.42 17.81
N GLU A 125 7.19 -10.16 18.15
CA GLU A 125 6.24 -11.15 18.65
C GLU A 125 5.36 -11.73 17.52
N CYS A 126 5.08 -10.93 16.50
CA CYS A 126 4.23 -11.30 15.36
C CYS A 126 4.91 -10.91 14.04
N PRO A 127 5.62 -11.83 13.38
CA PRO A 127 6.35 -11.55 12.13
C PRO A 127 5.47 -11.06 10.97
N SER A 128 4.14 -11.22 11.04
CA SER A 128 3.20 -10.61 10.09
C SER A 128 3.27 -9.10 10.08
N PHE A 129 3.64 -8.43 11.19
CA PHE A 129 3.94 -7.00 11.18
C PHE A 129 5.32 -6.78 10.57
N SER A 130 5.38 -6.84 9.23
CA SER A 130 6.62 -6.94 8.46
C SER A 130 7.07 -5.62 7.83
N GLY A 131 6.27 -4.56 7.96
CA GLY A 131 6.63 -3.26 7.39
C GLY A 131 5.96 -2.04 8.01
N ILE A 132 6.47 -0.88 7.60
CA ILE A 132 5.88 0.43 7.88
C ILE A 132 5.69 1.21 6.58
N VAL A 133 4.82 2.22 6.65
CA VAL A 133 4.55 3.15 5.55
C VAL A 133 4.77 4.57 6.03
N ILE A 134 5.64 5.33 5.36
CA ILE A 134 6.00 6.72 5.71
C ILE A 134 6.00 7.61 4.47
N GLY A 135 6.06 8.92 4.66
CA GLY A 135 6.57 9.82 3.63
C GLY A 135 6.65 11.26 4.12
N LEU A 136 7.76 11.89 3.77
CA LEU A 136 8.19 13.17 4.32
C LEU A 136 8.70 14.05 3.17
N LEU A 137 8.29 15.31 3.15
CA LEU A 137 8.68 16.29 2.15
C LEU A 137 9.24 17.54 2.81
N ASN A 138 10.19 18.17 2.14
CA ASN A 138 10.61 19.54 2.42
C ASN A 138 9.57 20.53 1.87
N SER A 139 9.64 21.78 2.34
CA SER A 139 8.74 22.86 1.93
C SER A 139 8.82 23.21 0.43
N ASP A 140 9.90 22.85 -0.25
CA ASP A 140 10.09 23.03 -1.69
C ASP A 140 9.56 21.85 -2.55
N GLY A 141 8.96 20.85 -1.90
CA GLY A 141 8.42 19.65 -2.54
C GLY A 141 9.46 18.58 -2.85
N THR A 142 10.70 18.70 -2.38
CA THR A 142 11.70 17.60 -2.43
C THR A 142 11.47 16.60 -1.31
N ILE A 143 12.04 15.40 -1.42
CA ILE A 143 12.00 14.41 -0.33
C ILE A 143 12.86 14.91 0.83
N ASP A 144 12.32 14.89 2.05
CA ASP A 144 13.10 15.10 3.26
C ASP A 144 13.99 13.87 3.51
N LYS A 145 15.16 13.88 2.86
CA LYS A 145 16.08 12.74 2.88
C LYS A 145 16.57 12.43 4.29
N GLN A 146 16.94 13.44 5.06
CA GLN A 146 17.55 13.26 6.37
C GLN A 146 16.59 12.56 7.34
N ASN A 147 15.37 13.07 7.49
CA ASN A 147 14.39 12.45 8.38
C ASN A 147 13.91 11.10 7.84
N THR A 148 13.78 10.95 6.51
CA THR A 148 13.43 9.66 5.91
C THR A 148 14.50 8.59 6.22
N GLU A 149 15.79 8.90 6.09
CA GLU A 149 16.90 7.99 6.42
C GLU A 149 16.87 7.60 7.90
N GLU A 150 16.63 8.55 8.80
CA GLU A 150 16.57 8.28 10.24
C GLU A 150 15.42 7.32 10.59
N LEU A 151 14.22 7.54 10.04
CA LEU A 151 13.08 6.66 10.28
C LEU A 151 13.26 5.27 9.65
N VAL A 152 13.88 5.19 8.47
CA VAL A 152 14.22 3.91 7.81
C VAL A 152 15.24 3.11 8.63
N GLN A 153 16.27 3.79 9.15
CA GLN A 153 17.27 3.17 10.04
C GLN A 153 16.61 2.65 11.32
N LEU A 154 15.72 3.44 11.93
CA LEU A 154 14.99 3.05 13.13
C LEU A 154 14.09 1.84 12.87
N ALA A 155 13.42 1.79 11.70
CA ALA A 155 12.48 0.73 11.32
C ALA A 155 13.17 -0.60 11.02
N SER A 156 14.45 -0.63 10.66
CA SER A 156 15.17 -1.86 10.31
C SER A 156 15.02 -2.96 11.39
N PRO A 157 14.73 -4.23 11.01
CA PRO A 157 14.74 -4.80 9.65
C PRO A 157 13.39 -4.76 8.91
N LEU A 158 12.42 -3.97 9.37
CA LEU A 158 11.11 -3.88 8.72
C LEU A 158 11.23 -3.31 7.30
N SER A 159 10.38 -3.79 6.39
CA SER A 159 10.27 -3.23 5.04
C SER A 159 9.60 -1.86 5.10
N VAL A 160 10.08 -0.90 4.31
CA VAL A 160 9.53 0.46 4.30
C VAL A 160 8.91 0.78 2.94
N THR A 161 7.65 1.21 2.95
CA THR A 161 6.97 1.80 1.78
C THR A 161 6.96 3.32 1.93
N PHE A 162 7.41 4.04 0.90
CA PHE A 162 7.19 5.48 0.81
C PHE A 162 5.83 5.75 0.18
N HIS A 163 4.90 6.38 0.92
CA HIS A 163 3.52 6.57 0.48
C HIS A 163 3.32 7.70 -0.53
N ARG A 164 2.04 8.06 -0.78
CA ARG A 164 1.60 9.08 -1.74
C ARG A 164 2.07 10.51 -1.46
N ALA A 165 2.84 10.79 -0.40
CA ALA A 165 3.68 11.99 -0.39
C ALA A 165 4.56 12.10 -1.64
N PHE A 166 4.93 10.96 -2.25
CA PHE A 166 5.62 10.93 -3.53
C PHE A 166 4.83 11.65 -4.65
N ASP A 167 3.50 11.55 -4.66
CA ASP A 167 2.66 12.20 -5.67
C ASP A 167 2.57 13.73 -5.48
N MET A 168 2.96 14.23 -4.30
CA MET A 168 3.02 15.65 -4.00
C MET A 168 4.43 16.23 -4.19
N SER A 169 5.38 15.42 -4.65
CA SER A 169 6.76 15.87 -4.84
C SER A 169 6.92 16.64 -6.15
N ARG A 170 7.87 17.58 -6.15
CA ARG A 170 8.07 18.50 -7.26
C ARG A 170 8.64 17.84 -8.51
N ASN A 171 9.45 16.79 -8.34
CA ASN A 171 10.09 16.07 -9.44
C ASN A 171 10.23 14.59 -9.10
N TYR A 172 9.54 13.72 -9.86
CA TYR A 172 9.51 12.29 -9.58
C TYR A 172 10.85 11.58 -9.85
N ILE A 173 11.67 12.06 -10.80
CA ILE A 173 12.98 11.45 -11.11
C ILE A 173 13.96 11.72 -9.97
N GLU A 174 14.03 12.98 -9.53
CA GLU A 174 14.82 13.37 -8.37
C GLU A 174 14.36 12.64 -7.11
N SER A 175 13.06 12.63 -6.86
CA SER A 175 12.47 11.94 -5.70
C SER A 175 12.78 10.45 -5.70
N PHE A 176 12.64 9.78 -6.84
CA PHE A 176 12.98 8.36 -6.99
C PHE A 176 14.46 8.10 -6.70
N ASN A 177 15.37 8.93 -7.25
CA ASN A 177 16.80 8.80 -7.01
C ASN A 177 17.17 9.04 -5.54
N THR A 178 16.53 10.02 -4.89
CA THR A 178 16.71 10.27 -3.46
C THR A 178 16.30 9.05 -2.63
N LEU A 179 15.09 8.53 -2.84
CA LEU A 179 14.59 7.34 -2.12
C LEU A 179 15.43 6.09 -2.40
N LYS A 180 15.88 5.90 -3.64
CA LYS A 180 16.80 4.82 -4.03
C LYS A 180 18.16 4.91 -3.32
N SER A 181 18.63 6.14 -3.05
CA SER A 181 19.92 6.35 -2.39
C SER A 181 19.90 6.04 -0.90
N ILE A 182 18.71 5.92 -0.29
CA ILE A 182 18.54 5.60 1.13
C ILE A 182 18.87 4.12 1.33
N ASN A 183 20.04 3.90 1.95
CA ASN A 183 20.51 2.59 2.35
C ASN A 183 21.23 2.74 3.68
N CYS A 184 20.65 2.17 4.72
CA CYS A 184 21.03 2.34 6.12
C CYS A 184 21.75 1.10 6.64
N ASP A 185 22.55 1.26 7.70
CA ASP A 185 23.22 0.15 8.35
C ASP A 185 22.20 -0.87 8.90
N GLY A 186 22.55 -2.16 8.87
CA GLY A 186 21.61 -3.23 9.22
C GLY A 186 20.52 -3.48 8.16
N GLY A 187 20.64 -2.91 6.96
CA GLY A 187 19.82 -3.27 5.79
C GLY A 187 18.52 -2.47 5.62
N GLY A 188 18.33 -1.39 6.38
CA GLY A 188 17.18 -0.50 6.23
C GLY A 188 17.19 0.19 4.87
N LYS A 189 16.09 0.11 4.13
CA LYS A 189 15.96 0.68 2.78
C LYS A 189 14.50 0.88 2.39
N ILE A 190 14.25 1.75 1.41
CA ILE A 190 12.94 1.88 0.79
C ILE A 190 12.68 0.66 -0.10
N SER A 191 11.67 -0.13 0.24
CA SER A 191 11.30 -1.33 -0.51
C SER A 191 10.26 -1.03 -1.59
N ARG A 192 9.37 -0.06 -1.34
CA ARG A 192 8.25 0.28 -2.22
C ARG A 192 8.02 1.78 -2.30
N ILE A 193 7.49 2.24 -3.43
CA ILE A 193 6.94 3.59 -3.60
C ILE A 193 5.48 3.46 -4.02
N LEU A 194 4.56 3.91 -3.17
CA LEU A 194 3.13 3.98 -3.47
C LEU A 194 2.82 5.30 -4.18
N THR A 195 2.27 5.21 -5.39
CA THR A 195 2.08 6.38 -6.27
C THR A 195 0.86 6.21 -7.18
N SER A 196 0.23 7.33 -7.48
CA SER A 196 -0.78 7.48 -8.53
C SER A 196 -0.21 8.06 -9.82
N GLY A 197 1.11 8.25 -9.89
CA GLY A 197 1.81 8.87 -11.01
C GLY A 197 1.79 10.39 -10.97
N LEU A 198 1.75 10.99 -9.77
CA LEU A 198 1.64 12.44 -9.53
C LEU A 198 0.32 13.04 -10.05
N GLU A 199 -0.73 12.22 -10.12
CA GLU A 199 -2.02 12.59 -10.70
C GLU A 199 -3.20 12.20 -9.79
N SER A 200 -4.40 12.64 -10.15
CA SER A 200 -5.62 12.35 -9.37
C SER A 200 -5.95 10.84 -9.28
N SER A 201 -5.49 10.03 -10.23
CA SER A 201 -5.64 8.58 -10.22
C SER A 201 -4.54 7.88 -11.02
N VAL A 202 -4.34 6.58 -10.75
CA VAL A 202 -3.38 5.72 -11.46
C VAL A 202 -3.61 5.69 -12.98
N LEU A 203 -4.86 5.84 -13.44
CA LEU A 203 -5.14 5.86 -14.88
C LEU A 203 -4.68 7.16 -15.54
N GLU A 204 -4.76 8.29 -14.85
CA GLU A 204 -4.31 9.59 -15.36
C GLU A 204 -2.77 9.66 -15.32
N GLY A 205 -2.15 9.22 -14.23
CA GLY A 205 -0.68 9.19 -14.07
C GLY A 205 0.02 7.98 -14.71
N ILE A 206 -0.64 7.28 -15.64
CA ILE A 206 -0.20 5.96 -16.11
C ILE A 206 1.15 5.99 -16.84
N ASP A 207 1.45 7.08 -17.55
CA ASP A 207 2.73 7.21 -18.27
C ASP A 207 3.89 7.46 -17.29
N THR A 208 3.71 8.32 -16.29
CA THR A 208 4.66 8.49 -15.18
C THR A 208 4.91 7.17 -14.46
N ILE A 209 3.86 6.38 -14.21
CA ILE A 209 4.00 5.06 -13.58
C ILE A 209 4.83 4.11 -14.44
N LYS A 210 4.63 4.09 -15.76
CA LYS A 210 5.44 3.26 -16.67
C LYS A 210 6.91 3.64 -16.62
N ASP A 211 7.19 4.93 -16.59
CA ASP A 211 8.56 5.45 -16.47
C ASP A 211 9.18 5.04 -15.13
N LEU A 212 8.47 5.19 -14.02
CA LEU A 212 8.91 4.76 -12.70
C LEU A 212 9.18 3.26 -12.64
N ILE A 213 8.30 2.42 -13.21
CA ILE A 213 8.51 0.96 -13.29
C ILE A 213 9.79 0.66 -14.08
N LYS A 214 10.02 1.35 -15.20
CA LYS A 214 11.26 1.19 -15.99
C LYS A 214 12.49 1.60 -15.18
N LEU A 215 12.42 2.70 -14.44
CA LEU A 215 13.50 3.19 -13.56
C LEU A 215 13.77 2.23 -12.39
N SER A 216 12.75 1.51 -11.92
CA SER A 216 12.86 0.63 -10.76
C SER A 216 13.39 -0.77 -11.09
N LYS A 217 13.28 -1.24 -12.33
CA LYS A 217 13.78 -2.56 -12.79
C LYS A 217 15.22 -2.89 -12.36
N PRO A 218 16.23 -2.00 -12.48
CA PRO A 218 17.60 -2.30 -12.06
C PRO A 218 17.84 -2.09 -10.55
N THR A 219 16.78 -1.98 -9.74
CA THR A 219 16.86 -1.62 -8.31
C THR A 219 16.06 -2.60 -7.45
N HIS A 220 16.17 -2.45 -6.13
CA HIS A 220 15.37 -3.21 -5.17
C HIS A 220 13.97 -2.61 -4.92
N ILE A 221 13.69 -1.41 -5.47
CA ILE A 221 12.43 -0.72 -5.24
C ILE A 221 11.34 -1.28 -6.15
N THR A 222 10.20 -1.62 -5.56
CA THR A 222 8.98 -1.93 -6.30
C THR A 222 8.08 -0.71 -6.37
N ILE A 223 7.64 -0.35 -7.58
CA ILE A 223 6.59 0.67 -7.73
C ILE A 223 5.25 0.02 -7.42
N LEU A 224 4.48 0.63 -6.53
CA LEU A 224 3.18 0.17 -6.07
C LEU A 224 2.11 1.17 -6.54
N PRO A 225 1.52 1.02 -7.74
CA PRO A 225 0.43 1.88 -8.18
C PRO A 225 -0.76 1.81 -7.22
N GLY A 226 -1.25 2.98 -6.79
CA GLY A 226 -2.43 3.10 -5.92
C GLY A 226 -3.09 4.47 -6.06
N GLY A 227 -4.43 4.48 -5.96
CA GLY A 227 -5.25 5.67 -6.21
C GLY A 227 -6.26 5.45 -7.34
N GLY A 228 -7.53 5.26 -6.99
CA GLY A 228 -8.61 5.07 -7.96
C GLY A 228 -8.62 3.73 -8.69
N ILE A 229 -7.86 2.73 -8.23
CA ILE A 229 -7.89 1.37 -8.79
C ILE A 229 -9.21 0.68 -8.39
N THR A 230 -9.92 0.16 -9.38
CA THR A 230 -11.20 -0.53 -9.26
C THR A 230 -11.21 -1.79 -10.11
N GLN A 231 -12.18 -2.68 -9.86
CA GLN A 231 -12.39 -3.88 -10.68
C GLN A 231 -12.75 -3.55 -12.14
N LYS A 232 -13.09 -2.30 -12.45
CA LYS A 232 -13.40 -1.86 -13.83
C LYS A 232 -12.14 -1.47 -14.61
N ASN A 233 -11.08 -1.01 -13.93
CA ASN A 233 -9.89 -0.47 -14.58
C ASN A 233 -8.62 -1.30 -14.38
N ILE A 234 -8.56 -2.21 -13.41
CA ILE A 234 -7.36 -2.98 -13.08
C ILE A 234 -6.74 -3.70 -14.29
N ASN A 235 -7.55 -4.35 -15.14
CA ASN A 235 -7.03 -5.05 -16.33
C ASN A 235 -6.38 -4.10 -17.33
N LYS A 236 -6.94 -2.89 -17.48
CA LYS A 236 -6.37 -1.86 -18.36
C LYS A 236 -5.04 -1.35 -17.79
N ILE A 237 -4.97 -1.16 -16.48
CA ILE A 237 -3.74 -0.76 -15.79
C ILE A 237 -2.66 -1.82 -15.98
N ILE A 238 -2.95 -3.09 -15.64
CA ILE A 238 -2.01 -4.21 -15.77
C ILE A 238 -1.47 -4.31 -17.21
N LYS A 239 -2.34 -4.28 -18.23
CA LYS A 239 -1.92 -4.37 -19.64
C LYS A 239 -0.99 -3.22 -20.05
N LYS A 240 -1.18 -2.02 -19.51
CA LYS A 240 -0.41 -0.83 -19.87
C LYS A 240 0.91 -0.71 -19.12
N THR A 241 0.94 -1.12 -17.85
CA THR A 241 2.08 -0.91 -16.95
C THR A 241 2.93 -2.16 -16.75
N LYS A 242 2.35 -3.36 -16.98
CA LYS A 242 2.94 -4.64 -16.60
C LYS A 242 3.40 -4.65 -15.13
N LEU A 243 2.62 -4.01 -14.24
CA LEU A 243 2.92 -3.92 -12.80
C LEU A 243 2.97 -5.31 -12.14
N GLN A 244 3.72 -5.40 -11.04
CA GLN A 244 3.85 -6.63 -10.23
C GLN A 244 3.06 -6.55 -8.92
N GLU A 245 2.88 -5.34 -8.39
CA GLU A 245 2.11 -5.09 -7.18
C GLU A 245 1.17 -3.89 -7.39
N TYR A 246 0.02 -3.87 -6.72
CA TYR A 246 -0.88 -2.70 -6.70
C TYR A 246 -1.59 -2.53 -5.35
N HIS A 247 -2.08 -1.32 -5.09
CA HIS A 247 -2.73 -0.95 -3.83
C HIS A 247 -4.19 -0.53 -4.06
N ILE A 248 -5.10 -1.09 -3.25
CA ILE A 248 -6.55 -0.86 -3.31
C ILE A 248 -7.16 -0.63 -1.92
N SER A 249 -8.36 -0.05 -1.85
CA SER A 249 -9.12 0.04 -0.59
C SER A 249 -10.15 -1.07 -0.39
N GLY A 250 -10.78 -1.58 -1.47
CA GLY A 250 -11.85 -2.59 -1.36
C GLY A 250 -13.08 -2.18 -0.54
N ARG A 251 -13.19 -0.90 -0.18
CA ARG A 251 -14.14 -0.38 0.81
C ARG A 251 -15.56 -0.26 0.23
N THR A 252 -16.55 -0.43 1.09
CA THR A 252 -17.97 -0.13 0.85
C THR A 252 -18.53 0.62 2.05
N ILE A 253 -19.62 1.36 1.86
CA ILE A 253 -20.31 2.05 2.95
C ILE A 253 -21.32 1.09 3.57
N SER A 254 -21.27 0.94 4.90
CA SER A 254 -22.25 0.21 5.70
C SER A 254 -23.09 1.20 6.50
N ASP A 255 -24.38 0.91 6.62
CA ASP A 255 -25.29 1.65 7.48
C ASP A 255 -25.20 1.15 8.93
N SER A 256 -25.38 2.05 9.89
CA SER A 256 -25.30 1.76 11.31
C SER A 256 -26.53 1.00 11.80
N LYS A 257 -26.32 0.09 12.75
CA LYS A 257 -27.41 -0.65 13.40
C LYS A 257 -28.17 0.18 14.44
N MET A 258 -27.79 1.44 14.66
CA MET A 258 -28.51 2.35 15.57
C MET A 258 -29.95 2.54 15.10
N GLN A 259 -30.90 2.12 15.94
CA GLN A 259 -32.34 2.25 15.67
C GLN A 259 -32.84 3.68 15.86
N PHE A 260 -32.36 4.37 16.90
CA PHE A 260 -32.60 5.80 17.10
C PHE A 260 -31.51 6.63 16.43
N ARG A 261 -31.91 7.67 15.69
CA ARG A 261 -31.00 8.58 15.00
C ARG A 261 -31.36 10.05 15.26
N ASN A 262 -30.42 10.82 15.78
CA ASN A 262 -30.54 12.28 15.85
C ASN A 262 -29.73 12.89 14.70
N THR A 263 -30.40 13.21 13.61
CA THR A 263 -29.78 13.72 12.38
C THR A 263 -29.47 15.22 12.42
N SER A 264 -29.73 15.89 13.53
CA SER A 264 -29.49 17.34 13.69
C SER A 264 -28.07 17.66 14.17
N ILE A 265 -27.28 16.65 14.54
CA ILE A 265 -25.94 16.81 15.12
C ILE A 265 -24.90 16.19 14.21
N PHE A 266 -23.75 16.85 14.10
CA PHE A 266 -22.57 16.39 13.39
C PHE A 266 -21.37 16.50 14.32
N MET A 267 -20.54 15.45 14.36
CA MET A 267 -19.38 15.37 15.24
C MET A 267 -18.13 16.01 14.61
N GLY A 268 -17.99 15.89 13.29
CA GLY A 268 -16.85 16.40 12.52
C GLY A 268 -17.03 17.83 11.99
N GLY A 269 -15.91 18.47 11.64
CA GLY A 269 -15.87 19.86 11.15
C GLY A 269 -16.01 20.03 9.63
N SER A 270 -16.00 18.95 8.84
CA SER A 270 -16.03 19.02 7.37
C SER A 270 -16.91 17.94 6.76
N LEU A 271 -17.73 18.35 5.76
CA LEU A 271 -18.73 17.57 5.03
C LEU A 271 -19.82 16.92 5.91
N ARG A 272 -21.10 17.09 5.54
CA ARG A 272 -22.25 16.50 6.25
C ARG A 272 -22.40 15.02 5.92
N GLU A 273 -21.37 14.23 6.20
CA GLU A 273 -21.51 12.79 6.15
C GLU A 273 -22.42 12.31 7.29
N SER A 274 -23.08 11.17 7.07
CA SER A 274 -23.96 10.58 8.05
C SER A 274 -23.15 10.00 9.22
N GLU A 275 -23.46 10.42 10.45
CA GLU A 275 -22.93 9.81 11.69
C GLU A 275 -23.33 8.32 11.86
N TYR A 276 -24.24 7.86 11.01
CA TYR A 276 -24.77 6.51 11.01
C TYR A 276 -24.27 5.70 9.81
N SER A 277 -23.15 6.10 9.20
CA SER A 277 -22.53 5.35 8.13
C SER A 277 -21.03 5.19 8.39
N TYR A 278 -20.50 4.01 8.10
CA TYR A 278 -19.08 3.73 8.25
C TYR A 278 -18.59 2.87 7.10
N GLY A 279 -17.34 3.05 6.68
CA GLY A 279 -16.79 2.25 5.60
C GLY A 279 -16.14 0.97 6.13
N ILE A 280 -16.33 -0.14 5.42
CA ILE A 280 -15.78 -1.46 5.72
C ILE A 280 -15.27 -2.11 4.43
N VAL A 281 -14.22 -2.93 4.51
CA VAL A 281 -13.81 -3.76 3.36
C VAL A 281 -14.88 -4.82 3.05
N ASP A 282 -15.18 -4.99 1.76
CA ASP A 282 -16.05 -6.05 1.28
C ASP A 282 -15.22 -7.20 0.70
N LYS A 283 -15.28 -8.37 1.34
CA LYS A 283 -14.54 -9.57 0.89
C LYS A 283 -14.85 -9.94 -0.56
N ASN A 284 -16.08 -9.73 -1.04
CA ASN A 284 -16.48 -10.11 -2.40
C ASN A 284 -15.80 -9.18 -3.41
N LYS A 285 -15.68 -7.89 -3.07
CA LYS A 285 -14.91 -6.93 -3.89
C LYS A 285 -13.45 -7.33 -3.99
N ILE A 286 -12.84 -7.83 -2.91
CA ILE A 286 -11.45 -8.31 -2.92
C ILE A 286 -11.32 -9.54 -3.81
N GLN A 287 -12.23 -10.51 -3.71
CA GLN A 287 -12.24 -11.69 -4.60
C GLN A 287 -12.41 -11.30 -6.07
N ASP A 288 -13.26 -10.30 -6.37
CA ASP A 288 -13.42 -9.78 -7.73
C ASP A 288 -12.13 -9.14 -8.27
N PHE A 289 -11.31 -8.53 -7.41
CA PHE A 289 -9.99 -8.03 -7.83
C PHE A 289 -9.07 -9.18 -8.23
N ILE A 290 -8.97 -10.22 -7.40
CA ILE A 290 -8.14 -11.41 -7.67
C ILE A 290 -8.54 -12.03 -9.00
N ASN A 291 -9.85 -12.26 -9.21
CA ASN A 291 -10.38 -12.87 -10.43
C ASN A 291 -10.07 -12.06 -11.68
N LYS A 292 -9.95 -10.74 -11.56
CA LYS A 292 -9.67 -9.86 -12.71
C LYS A 292 -8.18 -9.63 -12.93
N SER A 293 -7.38 -9.58 -11.87
CA SER A 293 -5.93 -9.38 -11.97
C SER A 293 -5.18 -10.62 -12.47
N ASN A 294 -5.73 -11.82 -12.24
CA ASN A 294 -5.15 -13.09 -12.68
C ASN A 294 -5.54 -13.44 -14.13
N ILE A 295 -5.12 -12.59 -15.09
CA ILE A 295 -5.40 -12.71 -16.54
C ILE A 295 -5.17 -14.13 -17.05
#